data_AF-A0A7S3GTD5-F1
#
_entry.id   AF-A0A7S3GTD5-F1
#
_cell.length_a   1.000
_cell.length_b   1.000
_cell.length_c   1.000
_cell.angle_alpha   90.00
_cell.angle_beta   90.00
_cell.angle_gamma   90.00
#
_symmetry.space_group_name_H-M   'P 1'
#
loop_
_entity.id
_entity.type
_entity.pdbx_description
1 polymer ?
#
loop_
_entity_poly.entity_id
_entity_poly.type
_entity_poly.pdbx_seq_one_letter_code
_entity_poly.pdbx_strand_id
1 'polypeptide(L)'
;VVGAAAVAEPLGAAAAGSAEAAFSRIYDGGEWLCGSEAKSGLGSRYETTREFCEFLQGFLREHSITSVVDAGCGHWPSGYQRYINWQGVHYHGVDVVQSVVQDNA
;
A
#
# COMPACT_ATOMS: atom_id res chain seq x y z
N VAL A 1 17.28 -20.93 -46.10
CA VAL A 1 16.36 -19.90 -45.60
C VAL A 1 16.36 -20.02 -44.09
N VAL A 2 17.11 -19.18 -43.39
CA VAL A 2 17.11 -19.12 -41.92
C VAL A 2 16.72 -17.69 -41.56
N GLY A 3 15.54 -17.56 -40.97
CA GLY A 3 14.97 -16.28 -40.56
C GLY A 3 15.74 -15.73 -39.36
N ALA A 4 16.11 -14.45 -39.43
CA ALA A 4 16.57 -13.70 -38.29
C ALA A 4 15.37 -13.48 -37.35
N ALA A 5 15.46 -13.99 -36.12
CA ALA A 5 14.54 -13.64 -35.07
C ALA A 5 14.81 -12.18 -34.66
N ALA A 6 13.81 -11.32 -34.80
CA ALA A 6 13.84 -9.97 -34.26
C ALA A 6 13.92 -10.05 -32.74
N VAL A 7 14.99 -9.50 -32.17
CA VAL A 7 15.05 -9.19 -30.74
C VAL A 7 14.05 -8.07 -30.47
N ALA A 8 13.08 -8.36 -29.60
CA ALA A 8 12.13 -7.36 -29.14
C ALA A 8 12.87 -6.38 -28.23
N GLU A 9 12.97 -5.12 -28.65
CA GLU A 9 13.40 -4.03 -27.79
C GLU A 9 12.46 -3.93 -26.58
N PRO A 10 12.99 -3.68 -25.37
CA PRO A 10 12.13 -3.48 -24.21
C PRO A 10 11.28 -2.23 -24.44
N LEU A 11 10.00 -2.33 -24.10
CA LEU A 11 9.08 -1.19 -24.08
C LEU A 11 9.62 -0.13 -23.11
N GLY A 12 10.35 0.83 -23.66
CA GLY A 12 10.82 1.99 -22.95
C GLY A 12 9.63 2.83 -22.49
N ALA A 13 9.47 2.96 -21.18
CA ALA A 13 8.65 3.99 -20.58
C ALA A 13 9.53 4.88 -19.71
N ALA A 14 10.09 5.92 -20.32
CA ALA A 14 10.66 7.04 -19.58
C ALA A 14 10.18 8.35 -20.23
N ALA A 15 9.15 8.97 -19.63
CA ALA A 15 8.94 10.43 -19.57
C ALA A 15 7.58 10.81 -18.91
N ALA A 16 7.39 10.35 -17.69
CA ALA A 16 6.67 10.94 -16.55
C ALA A 16 7.19 10.12 -15.37
N GLY A 17 7.54 10.71 -14.21
CA GLY A 17 8.11 9.92 -13.11
C GLY A 17 7.26 8.67 -12.85
N SER A 18 7.87 7.49 -12.68
CA SER A 18 7.12 6.26 -12.39
C SER A 18 6.20 6.47 -11.18
N ALA A 19 5.13 5.69 -11.06
CA ALA A 19 4.27 5.74 -9.88
C ALA A 19 5.11 5.59 -8.59
N GLU A 20 6.01 4.61 -8.58
CA GLU A 20 7.02 4.44 -7.53
C GLU A 20 7.77 5.74 -7.22
N ALA A 21 8.35 6.41 -8.23
CA ALA A 21 9.10 7.63 -8.02
C ALA A 21 8.22 8.79 -7.51
N ALA A 22 6.96 8.87 -7.94
CA ALA A 22 6.03 9.88 -7.47
C ALA A 22 5.65 9.67 -6.00
N PHE A 23 5.26 8.44 -5.63
CA PHE A 23 4.88 8.12 -4.26
C PHE A 23 6.10 8.11 -3.31
N SER A 24 7.28 7.70 -3.78
CA SER A 24 8.52 7.77 -2.97
C SER A 24 8.80 9.19 -2.52
N ARG A 25 8.70 10.18 -3.43
CA ARG A 25 8.88 11.60 -3.07
C ARG A 25 7.88 12.08 -2.00
N ILE A 26 6.63 11.63 -2.10
CA ILE A 26 5.58 11.99 -1.15
C ILE A 26 5.90 11.44 0.25
N TYR A 27 6.31 10.17 0.35
CA TYR A 27 6.72 9.55 1.61
C TYR A 27 7.99 10.19 2.18
N ASP A 28 9.02 10.37 1.35
CA ASP A 28 10.32 10.94 1.74
C ASP A 28 10.17 12.41 2.17
N GLY A 29 9.33 13.17 1.46
CA GLY A 29 9.05 14.58 1.73
C GLY A 29 8.01 14.80 2.84
N GLY A 30 7.35 13.73 3.32
CA GLY A 30 6.29 13.82 4.31
C GLY A 30 5.10 14.68 3.86
N GLU A 31 4.84 14.77 2.55
CA GLU A 31 3.87 15.70 1.97
C GLU A 31 2.43 15.45 2.46
N TRP A 32 2.13 14.20 2.82
CA TRP A 32 0.83 13.81 3.37
C TRP A 32 0.72 13.87 4.89
N LEU A 33 1.82 14.11 5.63
CA LEU A 33 1.77 14.15 7.09
C LEU A 33 0.72 15.16 7.57
N CYS A 34 0.68 16.35 6.96
CA CYS A 34 -0.26 17.42 7.32
C CYS A 34 -0.33 17.67 8.85
N GLY A 35 0.82 17.59 9.55
CA GLY A 35 0.93 17.74 11.01
C GLY A 35 0.53 16.50 11.84
N SER A 36 0.27 15.37 11.18
CA SER A 36 0.04 14.06 11.78
C SER A 36 1.32 13.22 11.78
N GLU A 37 1.34 12.15 12.58
CA GLU A 37 2.38 11.11 12.54
C GLU A 37 2.08 10.00 11.51
N ALA A 38 0.88 10.04 10.91
CA ALA A 38 0.44 9.06 9.92
C ALA A 38 1.10 9.29 8.55
N LYS A 39 2.18 8.55 8.25
CA LYS A 39 3.00 8.74 7.04
C LYS A 39 2.23 8.54 5.73
N SER A 40 1.20 7.70 5.72
CA SER A 40 0.31 7.50 4.55
C SER A 40 -0.85 8.51 4.49
N GLY A 41 -0.78 9.57 5.29
CA GLY A 41 -1.69 10.69 5.27
C GLY A 41 -2.83 10.63 6.28
N LEU A 42 -3.59 11.73 6.37
CA LEU A 42 -4.68 11.89 7.34
C LEU A 42 -5.76 10.80 7.25
N GLY A 43 -6.00 10.26 6.05
CA GLY A 43 -6.91 9.15 5.81
C GLY A 43 -6.41 7.80 6.34
N SER A 44 -5.13 7.68 6.70
CA SER A 44 -4.56 6.47 7.32
C SER A 44 -4.49 6.56 8.84
N ARG A 45 -4.78 7.72 9.43
CA ARG A 45 -4.76 7.93 10.87
C ARG A 45 -5.91 7.17 11.54
N TYR A 46 -5.65 6.53 12.68
CA TYR A 46 -6.65 5.74 13.40
C TYR A 46 -7.90 6.55 13.78
N GLU A 47 -7.75 7.79 14.28
CA GLU A 47 -8.90 8.61 14.66
C GLU A 47 -9.82 8.92 13.48
N THR A 48 -9.27 9.00 12.27
CA THR A 48 -10.04 9.23 11.03
C THR A 48 -10.72 7.94 10.54
N THR A 49 -10.14 6.78 10.84
CA THR A 49 -10.53 5.48 10.29
C THR A 49 -11.19 4.54 11.30
N ARG A 50 -11.44 4.97 12.53
CA ARG A 50 -11.99 4.13 13.59
C ARG A 50 -13.27 3.40 13.16
N GLU A 51 -14.22 4.13 12.58
CA GLU A 51 -15.49 3.55 12.11
C GLU A 51 -15.28 2.57 10.94
N PHE A 52 -14.32 2.88 10.06
CA PHE A 52 -13.91 1.96 8.99
C PHE A 52 -13.28 0.68 9.56
N CYS A 53 -12.46 0.78 10.60
CA CYS A 53 -11.85 -0.36 11.26
C CYS A 53 -12.89 -1.28 11.91
N GLU A 54 -13.87 -0.69 12.59
CA GLU A 54 -15.00 -1.42 13.18
C GLU A 54 -15.83 -2.13 12.12
N PHE A 55 -16.18 -1.41 11.04
CA PHE A 55 -16.89 -1.96 9.90
C PHE A 55 -16.13 -3.12 9.26
N LEU A 56 -14.85 -2.92 8.92
CA LEU A 56 -14.04 -3.90 8.21
C LEU A 56 -13.94 -5.21 9.01
N GLN A 57 -13.66 -5.13 10.31
CA GLN A 57 -13.62 -6.32 11.17
C GLN A 57 -14.97 -7.04 11.24
N GLY A 58 -16.09 -6.29 11.29
CA GLY A 58 -17.43 -6.86 11.23
C GLY A 58 -17.66 -7.61 9.92
N PHE A 59 -17.37 -6.94 8.80
CA PHE A 59 -17.51 -7.46 7.45
C PHE A 59 -16.70 -8.73 7.23
N LEU A 60 -15.43 -8.76 7.68
CA LEU A 60 -14.56 -9.94 7.56
C LEU A 60 -15.15 -11.16 8.28
N ARG A 61 -15.68 -10.96 9.50
CA ARG A 61 -16.30 -12.06 10.28
C ARG A 61 -17.62 -12.52 9.68
N GLU A 62 -18.51 -11.59 9.34
CA GLU A 62 -19.85 -11.88 8.80
C GLU A 62 -19.77 -12.71 7.52
N HIS A 63 -18.80 -12.40 6.66
CA HIS A 63 -18.61 -13.09 5.40
C HIS A 63 -17.57 -14.21 5.45
N SER A 64 -17.06 -14.57 6.64
CA SER A 64 -16.03 -15.61 6.82
C SER A 64 -14.83 -15.42 5.89
N ILE A 65 -14.39 -14.17 5.72
CA ILE A 65 -13.24 -13.83 4.87
C ILE A 65 -11.96 -14.22 5.61
N THR A 66 -11.10 -15.00 4.94
CA THR A 66 -9.87 -15.53 5.54
C THR A 66 -8.60 -14.96 4.92
N SER A 67 -8.70 -14.14 3.87
CA SER A 67 -7.55 -13.50 3.23
C SER A 67 -7.91 -12.13 2.68
N VAL A 68 -7.01 -11.16 2.84
CA VAL A 68 -7.16 -9.79 2.33
C VAL A 68 -5.88 -9.40 1.60
N VAL A 69 -6.02 -8.79 0.43
CA VAL A 69 -4.93 -8.06 -0.24
C VAL A 69 -5.22 -6.57 -0.12
N ASP A 70 -4.29 -5.81 0.44
CA ASP A 70 -4.36 -4.35 0.58
C ASP A 70 -3.39 -3.70 -0.40
N ALA A 71 -3.92 -3.14 -1.49
CA ALA A 71 -3.15 -2.57 -2.58
C ALA A 71 -2.98 -1.06 -2.38
N GLY A 72 -1.73 -0.64 -2.16
CA GLY A 72 -1.40 0.67 -1.60
C GLY A 72 -1.49 0.64 -0.06
N CYS A 73 -0.95 -0.41 0.56
CA CYS A 73 -1.05 -0.62 2.01
C CYS A 73 -0.38 0.50 2.83
N GLY A 74 0.54 1.26 2.24
CA GLY A 74 1.22 2.33 2.92
C GLY A 74 2.00 1.88 4.16
N HIS A 75 2.24 2.80 5.09
CA HIS A 75 3.14 2.62 6.22
C HIS A 75 2.38 2.08 7.43
N TRP A 76 2.48 0.77 7.64
CA TRP A 76 1.79 0.01 8.69
C TRP A 76 2.04 0.53 10.11
N PRO A 77 3.28 0.86 10.54
CA PRO A 77 3.52 1.29 11.93
C PRO A 77 2.75 2.55 12.34
N SER A 78 2.47 3.44 11.39
CA SER A 78 1.71 4.68 11.62
C SER A 78 0.30 4.67 11.04
N GLY A 79 -0.09 3.59 10.35
CA GLY A 79 -1.37 3.47 9.66
C GLY A 79 -2.44 2.82 10.54
N TYR A 80 -3.68 2.80 10.05
CA TYR A 80 -4.82 2.22 10.76
C TYR A 80 -4.76 0.68 10.80
N GLN A 81 -4.04 0.06 9.85
CA GLN A 81 -4.06 -1.39 9.65
C GLN A 81 -3.56 -2.16 10.87
N ARG A 82 -2.62 -1.58 11.63
CA ARG A 82 -2.12 -2.17 12.89
C ARG A 82 -3.16 -2.24 14.01
N TYR A 83 -4.28 -1.52 13.88
CA TYR A 83 -5.37 -1.52 14.85
C TYR A 83 -6.48 -2.52 14.51
N ILE A 84 -6.40 -3.18 13.36
CA ILE A 84 -7.32 -4.25 12.97
C ILE A 84 -6.84 -5.56 13.59
N ASN A 85 -7.77 -6.30 14.20
CA ASN A 85 -7.53 -7.67 14.60
C ASN A 85 -7.59 -8.59 13.37
N TRP A 86 -6.42 -8.91 12.82
CA TRP A 86 -6.26 -9.83 11.70
C TRP A 86 -6.26 -11.32 12.10
N GLN A 87 -6.56 -11.67 13.36
CA GLN A 87 -6.57 -13.07 13.77
C GLN A 87 -7.54 -13.90 12.92
N GLY A 88 -7.04 -14.95 12.27
CA GLY A 88 -7.83 -15.79 11.36
C GLY A 88 -7.94 -15.24 9.93
N VAL A 89 -7.33 -14.08 9.64
CA VAL A 89 -7.28 -13.45 8.32
C VAL A 89 -5.83 -13.27 7.88
N HIS A 90 -5.48 -13.85 6.74
CA HIS A 90 -4.18 -13.63 6.12
C HIS A 90 -4.16 -12.29 5.37
N TYR A 91 -3.65 -11.25 6.05
CA TYR A 91 -3.44 -9.94 5.44
C TYR A 91 -2.15 -9.93 4.61
N HIS A 92 -2.24 -9.47 3.37
CA HIS A 92 -1.11 -9.25 2.48
C HIS A 92 -1.14 -7.80 1.95
N GLY A 93 -0.24 -6.97 2.46
CA GLY A 93 -0.07 -5.60 2.01
C GLY A 93 0.91 -5.52 0.84
N VAL A 94 0.55 -4.78 -0.21
CA VAL A 94 1.45 -4.43 -1.31
C VAL A 94 1.46 -2.91 -1.47
N ASP A 95 2.65 -2.34 -1.61
CA ASP A 95 2.81 -0.93 -1.94
C ASP A 95 3.85 -0.81 -3.06
N VAL A 96 3.71 0.24 -3.88
CA VAL A 96 4.63 0.51 -4.99
C VAL A 96 5.95 1.11 -4.48
N VAL A 97 5.97 1.65 -3.26
CA VAL A 97 7.15 2.26 -2.65
C VAL A 97 7.90 1.22 -1.81
N GLN A 98 9.05 0.79 -2.31
CA GLN A 98 9.82 -0.30 -1.69
C GLN A 98 10.26 0.01 -0.25
N SER A 99 10.66 1.25 0.05
CA SER A 99 11.07 1.65 1.42
C SER A 99 9.93 1.52 2.42
N VAL A 100 8.70 1.81 2.01
CA VAL A 100 7.51 1.68 2.84
C VAL A 100 7.21 0.20 3.14
N VAL A 101 7.32 -0.68 2.15
CA VAL A 101 7.15 -2.12 2.34
C VAL A 101 8.22 -2.69 3.29
N GLN A 102 9.46 -2.21 3.17
CA GLN A 102 10.56 -2.62 4.05
C GLN A 102 10.34 -2.17 5.50
N ASP A 103 9.80 -0.98 5.72
CA ASP A 103 9.47 -0.45 7.05
C ASP A 103 8.28 -1.19 7.73
N ASN A 104 7.54 -2.01 6.97
CA ASN A 104 6.38 -2.76 7.47
C ASN A 104 6.71 -4.18 7.98
N ALA A 105 7.95 -4.64 7.82
CA ALA A 105 8.39 -6.00 8.14
C ALA A 105 8.73 -6.22 9.62
#